data_AF-A0A3M1XY85-F1
#
_entry.id   AF-A0A3M1XY85-F1
#
_cell.length_a   1.000
_cell.length_b   1.000
_cell.length_c   1.000
_cell.angle_alpha   90.00
_cell.angle_beta   90.00
_cell.angle_gamma   90.00
#
_symmetry.space_group_name_H-M   'P 1'
#
loop_
_entity.id
_entity.type
_entity.pdbx_description
1 polymer ?
#
loop_
_entity_poly.entity_id
_entity_poly.type
_entity_poly.pdbx_seq_one_letter_code
_entity_poly.pdbx_strand_id
1 'polypeptide(L)'
;MPSHVSKFSSELRILLRLIQIVAAISLMFGIATLARDTASIADWMLLLYLTWFTLAIVSIEAIFRWLKVGVYTLILATLVVTLVEILTGRATIGGASLGILVAYIIIVYIRPLWGDFE
;
A
#
# COMPACT_ATOMS: atom_id res chain seq x y z
N MET A 1 21.77 9.81 16.46
CA MET A 1 20.67 9.86 15.48
C MET A 1 19.40 10.19 16.23
N PRO A 2 18.85 11.41 16.11
CA PRO A 2 17.60 11.75 16.77
C PRO A 2 16.49 10.82 16.27
N SER A 3 15.71 10.27 17.20
CA SER A 3 14.66 9.31 16.89
C SER A 3 13.51 10.03 16.18
N HIS A 4 13.47 9.93 14.84
CA HIS A 4 12.38 10.38 13.96
C HIS A 4 10.98 9.87 14.36
N VAL A 5 10.96 8.93 15.30
CA VAL A 5 9.84 8.39 16.06
C VAL A 5 8.96 9.48 16.69
N SER A 6 9.46 10.67 17.05
CA SER A 6 8.62 11.68 17.72
C SER A 6 7.75 12.53 16.80
N LYS A 7 7.89 12.44 15.46
CA LYS A 7 7.18 13.34 14.53
C LYS A 7 5.83 12.80 14.03
N PHE A 8 5.60 11.49 14.11
CA PHE A 8 4.31 10.90 13.75
C PHE A 8 3.36 10.90 14.94
N SER A 9 2.11 11.35 14.73
CA SER A 9 1.06 11.12 15.72
C SER A 9 0.90 9.62 15.98
N SER A 10 0.57 9.24 17.22
CA SER A 10 0.34 7.84 17.59
C SER A 10 -0.71 7.18 16.69
N GLU A 11 -1.72 7.94 16.28
CA GLU A 11 -2.77 7.51 15.36
C GLU A 11 -2.22 7.12 13.98
N LEU A 12 -1.45 8.00 13.33
CA LEU A 12 -0.89 7.71 12.00
C LEU A 12 0.01 6.47 12.03
N ARG A 13 0.80 6.31 13.10
CA ARG A 13 1.63 5.12 13.25
C ARG A 13 0.81 3.85 13.34
N ILE A 14 -0.26 3.85 14.14
CA ILE A 14 -1.14 2.70 14.29
C ILE A 14 -1.80 2.38 12.94
N LEU A 15 -2.31 3.39 12.24
CA LEU A 15 -2.93 3.22 10.92
C LEU A 15 -1.97 2.61 9.90
N LEU A 16 -0.76 3.14 9.78
CA LEU A 16 0.26 2.62 8.85
C LEU A 16 0.66 1.19 9.23
N ARG A 17 0.82 0.87 10.52
CA ARG A 17 1.11 -0.51 10.96
C ARG A 17 -0.03 -1.47 10.66
N LEU A 18 -1.29 -1.06 10.86
CA LEU A 18 -2.44 -1.89 10.53
C LEU A 18 -2.50 -2.20 9.04
N ILE A 19 -2.27 -1.20 8.17
CA ILE A 19 -2.22 -1.43 6.72
C ILE A 19 -1.08 -2.38 6.36
N GLN A 20 0.09 -2.21 6.97
CA GLN A 20 1.22 -3.08 6.73
C GLN A 20 0.94 -4.53 7.14
N ILE A 21 0.28 -4.75 8.28
CA ILE A 21 -0.13 -6.08 8.75
C ILE A 21 -1.15 -6.71 7.79
N VAL A 22 -2.19 -5.96 7.41
CA VAL A 22 -3.20 -6.43 6.45
C VAL A 22 -2.53 -6.78 5.11
N ALA A 23 -1.66 -5.91 4.59
CA ALA A 23 -0.93 -6.16 3.36
C ALA A 23 -0.04 -7.41 3.46
N ALA A 24 0.63 -7.64 4.59
CA ALA A 24 1.45 -8.83 4.81
C ALA A 24 0.60 -10.12 4.83
N ILE A 25 -0.54 -10.10 5.53
CA ILE A 25 -1.47 -11.25 5.56
C ILE A 25 -2.01 -11.53 4.15
N SER A 26 -2.45 -10.50 3.42
CA SER A 26 -2.95 -10.63 2.06
C SER A 26 -1.88 -11.12 1.08
N LEU A 27 -0.63 -10.67 1.25
CA LEU A 27 0.51 -11.15 0.46
C LEU A 27 0.74 -12.65 0.70
N MET A 28 0.77 -13.09 1.95
CA MET A 28 0.93 -14.51 2.30
C MET A 28 -0.19 -15.36 1.69
N PHE A 29 -1.43 -14.90 1.78
CA PHE A 29 -2.59 -15.59 1.19
C PHE A 29 -2.49 -15.65 -0.35
N GLY A 30 -2.11 -14.56 -0.99
CA GLY A 30 -1.95 -14.53 -2.44
C GLY A 30 -0.80 -15.43 -2.93
N ILE A 31 0.31 -15.50 -2.19
CA ILE A 31 1.43 -16.41 -2.49
C ILE A 31 0.97 -17.87 -2.35
N ALA A 32 0.23 -18.21 -1.29
CA ALA A 32 -0.31 -19.55 -1.09
C ALA A 32 -1.29 -19.94 -2.21
N THR A 33 -2.11 -18.98 -2.67
CA THR A 33 -3.02 -19.17 -3.81
C THR A 33 -2.24 -19.43 -5.09
N LEU A 34 -1.23 -18.61 -5.38
CA LEU A 34 -0.36 -18.76 -6.55
C LEU A 34 0.42 -20.08 -6.53
N ALA A 35 0.86 -20.54 -5.36
CA ALA A 35 1.58 -21.81 -5.21
C ALA A 35 0.68 -23.03 -5.45
N ARG A 36 -0.64 -22.88 -5.28
CA ARG A 36 -1.63 -23.95 -5.50
C ARG A 36 -2.06 -24.03 -6.96
N ASP A 37 -2.15 -22.90 -7.65
CA ASP A 37 -2.49 -22.85 -9.07
C ASP A 37 -1.25 -23.17 -9.92
N THR A 38 -1.37 -24.11 -10.86
CA THR A 38 -0.29 -24.43 -11.80
C THR A 38 -0.03 -23.24 -12.72
N ALA A 39 1.25 -22.91 -12.95
CA ALA A 39 1.73 -21.65 -13.55
C ALA A 39 1.10 -21.22 -14.88
N SER A 40 0.41 -22.10 -15.61
CA SER A 40 -0.31 -21.75 -16.85
C SER A 40 -1.61 -20.97 -16.61
N ILE A 41 -2.11 -20.89 -15.37
CA ILE A 41 -3.33 -20.17 -14.98
C ILE A 41 -3.03 -19.15 -13.86
N ALA A 42 -1.79 -18.68 -13.74
CA ALA A 42 -1.50 -17.58 -12.84
C ALA A 42 -2.24 -16.32 -13.35
N ASP A 43 -3.35 -15.96 -12.68
CA ASP A 43 -4.11 -14.75 -13.02
C ASP A 43 -3.16 -13.56 -12.86
N TRP A 44 -2.83 -12.90 -13.96
CA TRP A 44 -1.95 -11.72 -13.98
C TRP A 44 -2.45 -10.64 -13.01
N MET A 45 -3.76 -10.63 -12.71
CA MET A 45 -4.37 -9.74 -11.74
C MET A 45 -3.98 -10.10 -10.30
N LEU A 46 -3.82 -11.39 -9.98
CA LEU A 46 -3.27 -11.83 -8.69
C LEU A 46 -1.82 -11.34 -8.55
N LEU A 47 -1.00 -11.46 -9.59
CA LEU A 47 0.38 -10.95 -9.60
C LEU A 47 0.43 -9.43 -9.40
N LEU A 48 -0.52 -8.69 -9.99
CA LEU A 48 -0.65 -7.25 -9.79
C LEU A 48 -0.93 -6.91 -8.32
N TYR A 49 -1.89 -7.59 -7.67
CA TYR A 49 -2.16 -7.37 -6.24
C TYR A 49 -0.99 -7.79 -5.35
N LEU A 50 -0.31 -8.90 -5.63
CA LEU A 50 0.89 -9.32 -4.90
C LEU A 50 1.99 -8.25 -4.99
N THR A 51 2.17 -7.68 -6.17
CA THR A 51 3.10 -6.56 -6.39
C THR A 51 2.66 -5.35 -5.58
N TRP A 52 1.38 -5.01 -5.58
CA TRP A 52 0.83 -3.91 -4.78
C TRP A 52 1.05 -4.11 -3.28
N PHE A 53 0.73 -5.29 -2.73
CA PHE A 53 0.93 -5.57 -1.31
C PHE A 53 2.41 -5.46 -0.91
N THR A 54 3.30 -5.96 -1.76
CA THR A 54 4.74 -5.84 -1.56
C THR A 54 5.18 -4.37 -1.54
N LEU A 55 4.75 -3.58 -2.53
CA LEU A 55 5.05 -2.16 -2.60
C LEU A 55 4.45 -1.39 -1.42
N ALA A 56 3.26 -1.74 -0.95
CA ALA A 56 2.64 -1.10 0.20
C ALA A 56 3.47 -1.32 1.48
N ILE A 57 3.95 -2.55 1.72
CA ILE A 57 4.81 -2.87 2.88
C ILE A 57 6.11 -2.07 2.83
N VAL A 58 6.79 -2.07 1.68
CA VAL A 58 8.08 -1.35 1.50
C VAL A 58 7.86 0.16 1.62
N SER A 59 6.78 0.67 1.04
CA SER A 59 6.41 2.08 1.09
C SER A 59 6.16 2.56 2.51
N ILE A 60 5.46 1.77 3.32
CA ILE A 60 5.18 2.10 4.72
C ILE A 60 6.48 2.13 5.54
N GLU A 61 7.41 1.20 5.33
CA GLU A 61 8.71 1.25 5.99
C GLU A 61 9.55 2.46 5.55
N ALA A 62 9.49 2.84 4.27
CA ALA A 62 10.12 4.07 3.79
C ALA A 62 9.48 5.33 4.43
N ILE A 63 8.16 5.34 4.62
CA ILE A 63 7.45 6.42 5.34
C ILE A 63 7.91 6.48 6.81
N PHE A 64 8.05 5.35 7.50
CA PHE A 64 8.59 5.33 8.86
C PHE A 64 10.04 5.80 8.95
N ARG A 65 10.82 5.61 7.87
CA ARG A 65 12.16 6.16 7.70
C ARG A 65 12.18 7.60 7.20
N TRP A 66 11.03 8.27 7.14
CA TRP A 66 10.90 9.67 6.72
C TRP A 66 11.28 9.97 5.27
N LEU A 67 11.20 8.98 4.38
CA LEU A 67 11.52 9.13 2.96
C LEU A 67 10.26 9.42 2.14
N LYS A 68 10.22 10.54 1.39
CA LYS A 68 9.08 10.88 0.52
C LYS A 68 8.78 9.81 -0.52
N VAL A 69 9.81 9.10 -0.98
CA VAL A 69 9.69 8.04 -1.99
C VAL A 69 8.70 6.95 -1.59
N GLY A 70 8.56 6.67 -0.29
CA GLY A 70 7.56 5.73 0.20
C GLY A 70 6.14 6.18 -0.10
N VAL A 71 5.83 7.45 0.14
CA VAL A 71 4.51 8.01 -0.15
C VAL A 71 4.22 8.00 -1.65
N TYR A 72 5.20 8.43 -2.47
CA TYR A 72 5.05 8.42 -3.93
C TYR A 72 4.83 7.00 -4.48
N THR A 73 5.58 6.03 -3.96
CA THR A 73 5.46 4.62 -4.38
C THR A 73 4.09 4.06 -4.02
N LEU A 74 3.58 4.35 -2.82
CA LEU A 74 2.26 3.91 -2.38
C LEU A 74 1.15 4.51 -3.24
N ILE A 75 1.22 5.82 -3.55
CA ILE A 75 0.28 6.50 -4.44
C ILE A 75 0.30 5.87 -5.82
N LEU A 76 1.49 5.74 -6.41
CA LEU A 76 1.65 5.24 -7.77
C LEU A 76 1.14 3.79 -7.88
N ALA A 77 1.52 2.91 -6.94
CA ALA A 77 1.06 1.53 -6.92
C ALA A 77 -0.48 1.48 -6.85
N THR A 78 -1.08 2.28 -5.97
CA THR A 78 -2.55 2.32 -5.81
C THR A 78 -3.23 2.83 -7.07
N LEU A 79 -2.72 3.90 -7.69
CA LEU A 79 -3.24 4.41 -8.97
C LEU A 79 -3.16 3.38 -10.08
N VAL A 80 -2.05 2.65 -10.19
CA VAL A 80 -1.88 1.59 -11.20
C VAL A 80 -2.93 0.49 -11.01
N VAL A 81 -3.11 0.00 -9.79
CA VAL A 81 -4.12 -1.04 -9.51
C VAL A 81 -5.52 -0.53 -9.83
N THR A 82 -5.89 0.65 -9.34
CA THR A 82 -7.21 1.24 -9.60
C THR A 82 -7.46 1.47 -11.09
N LEU A 83 -6.47 1.97 -11.84
CA LEU A 83 -6.60 2.18 -13.28
C LEU A 83 -6.82 0.84 -14.02
N VAL A 84 -6.05 -0.19 -13.66
CA VAL A 84 -6.19 -1.52 -14.26
C VAL A 84 -7.57 -2.12 -13.95
N GLU A 85 -8.05 -2.01 -12.71
CA GLU A 85 -9.39 -2.47 -12.33
C GLU A 85 -10.48 -1.78 -13.14
N ILE A 86 -10.38 -0.46 -13.34
CA ILE A 86 -11.31 0.31 -14.17
C ILE A 86 -11.26 -0.16 -15.62
N LEU A 87 -10.07 -0.26 -16.22
CA LEU A 87 -9.89 -0.63 -17.63
C LEU A 87 -10.37 -2.05 -17.94
N THR A 88 -10.28 -2.96 -16.97
CA THR A 88 -10.74 -4.35 -17.12
C THR A 88 -12.20 -4.57 -16.74
N GLY A 89 -12.90 -3.52 -16.28
CA GLY A 89 -14.29 -3.64 -15.80
C GLY A 89 -14.43 -4.46 -14.53
N ARG A 90 -13.33 -4.66 -13.78
CA ARG A 90 -13.27 -5.43 -12.52
C ARG A 90 -13.17 -4.54 -11.28
N ALA A 91 -13.53 -3.26 -11.41
CA ALA A 91 -13.60 -2.34 -10.29
C ALA A 91 -14.54 -2.88 -9.19
N THR A 92 -13.96 -3.26 -8.07
CA THR A 92 -14.70 -3.78 -6.91
C THR A 92 -14.82 -2.70 -5.84
N ILE A 93 -15.81 -2.84 -4.96
CA ILE A 93 -15.94 -1.99 -3.76
C ILE A 93 -14.67 -2.13 -2.90
N GLY A 94 -14.06 -3.31 -2.86
CA GLY A 94 -12.80 -3.56 -2.16
C GLY A 94 -11.66 -2.70 -2.69
N GLY A 95 -11.40 -2.72 -4.00
CA GLY A 95 -10.36 -1.88 -4.63
C GLY A 95 -10.61 -0.38 -4.46
N ALA A 96 -11.86 0.07 -4.64
CA ALA A 96 -12.24 1.46 -4.46
C ALA A 96 -12.05 1.95 -3.00
N SER A 97 -12.46 1.13 -2.03
CA SER A 97 -12.31 1.48 -0.60
C SER A 97 -10.84 1.54 -0.17
N LEU A 98 -9.99 0.67 -0.71
CA LEU A 98 -8.54 0.72 -0.49
C LEU A 98 -7.93 2.02 -1.04
N GLY A 99 -8.31 2.41 -2.25
CA GLY A 99 -7.87 3.66 -2.87
C GLY A 99 -8.28 4.90 -2.05
N ILE A 100 -9.54 4.92 -1.57
CA ILE A 100 -10.05 5.99 -0.70
C ILE A 100 -9.29 6.03 0.62
N LEU A 101 -9.03 4.88 1.25
CA LEU A 101 -8.29 4.79 2.51
C LEU A 101 -6.87 5.37 2.37
N VAL A 102 -6.16 4.98 1.31
CA VAL A 102 -4.82 5.49 1.02
C VAL A 102 -4.86 7.01 0.79
N ALA A 103 -5.81 7.49 -0.01
CA ALA A 103 -5.98 8.92 -0.25
C ALA A 103 -6.29 9.70 1.03
N TYR A 104 -7.14 9.17 1.90
CA TYR A 104 -7.47 9.76 3.20
C TYR A 104 -6.24 9.89 4.08
N ILE A 105 -5.44 8.83 4.22
CA ILE A 105 -4.22 8.85 5.03
C ILE A 105 -3.23 9.88 4.50
N ILE A 106 -3.07 9.96 3.18
CA ILE A 106 -2.16 10.92 2.57
C ILE A 106 -2.64 12.35 2.82
N ILE A 107 -3.91 12.65 2.55
CA ILE A 107 -4.42 14.03 2.63
C ILE A 107 -4.49 14.52 4.08
N VAL A 108 -4.98 13.68 4.99
CA VAL A 108 -5.24 14.08 6.37
C VAL A 108 -4.00 14.03 7.24
N TYR A 109 -3.15 13.01 7.08
CA TYR A 109 -2.04 12.78 8.00
C TYR A 109 -0.66 13.05 7.40
N ILE A 110 -0.42 12.70 6.13
CA ILE A 110 0.92 12.84 5.53
C ILE A 110 1.15 14.22 4.92
N ARG A 111 0.15 14.79 4.24
CA ARG A 111 0.23 16.10 3.56
C ARG A 111 0.59 17.25 4.50
N PRO A 112 0.10 17.33 5.75
CA PRO A 112 0.54 18.37 6.69
C PRO A 112 2.03 18.28 7.04
N LEU A 113 2.61 17.09 6.99
CA LEU A 113 4.01 16.82 7.30
C LEU A 113 4.93 16.86 6.06
N TRP A 114 4.38 17.15 4.88
CA TRP A 114 5.06 16.95 3.60
C TRP A 114 6.38 17.73 3.46
N GLY A 115 6.41 18.95 3.99
CA GLY A 115 7.58 19.81 3.97
C GLY A 115 8.74 19.30 4.83
N ASP A 116 8.46 18.43 5.81
CA ASP A 116 9.44 17.91 6.75
C ASP A 116 10.09 16.60 6.28
N PHE A 117 9.59 16.01 5.19
CA PHE A 117 10.14 14.76 4.67
C PHE A 117 11.45 15.00 3.94
N GLU A 118 12.32 13.99 3.94
CA GLU A 118 13.56 13.96 3.15
C GLU A 118 13.22 13.68 1.69
#